data_AF-A0A356V9Q7-F1
#
_entry.id   AF-A0A356V9Q7-F1
#
_cell.length_a   1.000
_cell.length_b   1.000
_cell.length_c   1.000
_cell.angle_alpha   90.00
_cell.angle_beta   90.00
_cell.angle_gamma   90.00
#
_symmetry.space_group_name_H-M   'P 1'
#
loop_
_entity.id
_entity.type
_entity.pdbx_description
1 polymer ?
#
loop_
_entity_poly.entity_id
_entity_poly.type
_entity_poly.pdbx_seq_one_letter_code
_entity_poly.pdbx_strand_id
1 'polypeptide(L)' 'MPRVEVREHETLDKALRRFKRLLEREGILKLLKARKHYEKPSERRRREMRQALSRRARSA' A
#
# COMPACT_ATOMS: atom_id res chain seq x y z
N MET A 1 4.56 -5.95 -9.74
CA MET A 1 5.88 -5.97 -9.08
C MET A 1 6.53 -4.66 -9.44
N PRO A 2 6.72 -3.75 -8.46
CA PRO A 2 7.19 -2.41 -8.75
C PRO A 2 8.65 -2.45 -9.17
N ARG A 3 8.99 -1.68 -10.20
CA ARG A 3 10.35 -1.50 -10.71
C ARG A 3 10.61 -0.01 -10.86
N VAL A 4 11.79 0.46 -10.46
CA VAL A 4 12.24 1.84 -10.67
C VAL A 4 13.57 1.80 -11.37
N GLU A 5 13.64 2.44 -12.52
CA GLU A 5 14.91 2.68 -13.22
C GLU A 5 15.56 3.94 -12.64
N VAL A 6 16.87 3.85 -12.38
CA VAL A 6 17.67 4.97 -11.88
C VAL A 6 18.09 5.81 -13.08
N ARG A 7 17.84 7.13 -13.01
CA ARG A 7 18.25 8.06 -14.07
C ARG A 7 19.68 8.53 -13.84
N GLU A 8 20.39 8.89 -14.90
CA GLU A 8 21.83 9.24 -14.88
C GLU A 8 22.18 10.40 -13.92
N HIS A 9 21.25 11.32 -13.64
CA HIS A 9 21.46 12.46 -12.74
C HIS A 9 20.74 12.34 -11.39
N GLU A 10 20.41 11.13 -10.97
CA GLU A 10 19.66 10.90 -9.73
C GLU A 10 20.52 10.30 -8.61
N THR A 11 20.38 10.84 -7.40
CA THR A 11 20.96 10.24 -6.21
C THR A 11 20.18 8.99 -5.79
N LEU A 12 20.87 7.97 -5.28
CA LEU A 12 20.26 6.71 -4.85
C LEU A 12 19.06 6.91 -3.91
N ASP A 13 19.14 7.87 -2.99
CA ASP A 13 18.05 8.19 -2.05
C ASP A 13 16.76 8.65 -2.72
N LYS A 14 16.86 9.40 -3.83
CA LYS A 14 15.68 9.85 -4.59
C LYS A 14 15.02 8.66 -5.29
N ALA A 15 15.81 7.75 -5.85
CA ALA A 15 15.30 6.53 -6.47
C ALA A 15 14.59 5.63 -5.45
N LEU A 16 15.19 5.45 -4.25
CA LEU A 16 14.59 4.70 -3.15
C LEU A 16 13.29 5.32 -2.64
N ARG A 17 13.21 6.66 -2.53
CA ARG A 17 11.97 7.34 -2.17
C ARG A 17 10.85 7.10 -3.20
N ARG A 18 11.15 7.15 -4.49
CA ARG A 18 10.16 6.84 -5.53
C ARG A 18 9.69 5.38 -5.45
N PHE A 19 10.63 4.46 -5.24
CA PHE A 19 10.31 3.05 -5.07
C PHE A 19 9.40 2.81 -3.86
N LYS A 20 9.69 3.45 -2.72
CA LYS A 20 8.83 3.41 -1.53
C LYS A 20 7.42 3.94 -1.82
N ARG A 21 7.31 5.07 -2.53
CA ARG A 21 6.00 5.63 -2.94
C ARG A 21 5.24 4.69 -3.89
N LEU A 22 5.93 4.01 -4.80
CA LEU A 22 5.33 2.98 -5.68
C LEU A 22 4.81 1.79 -4.87
N LEU A 23 5.59 1.29 -3.90
CA LEU A 23 5.15 0.22 -2.99
C LEU A 23 3.93 0.62 -2.15
N GLU A 24 3.88 1.87 -1.69
CA GLU A 24 2.74 2.42 -0.94
C GLU A 24 1.49 2.56 -1.83
N ARG A 25 1.67 2.98 -3.09
CA ARG A 25 0.59 3.10 -4.09
C ARG A 25 0.02 1.75 -4.48
N GLU A 26 0.86 0.77 -4.76
CA GLU A 26 0.42 -0.61 -5.04
C GLU A 26 -0.17 -1.28 -3.80
N GLY A 27 0.10 -0.76 -2.60
CA GLY A 27 -0.46 -1.27 -1.35
C GLY A 27 0.10 -2.63 -0.94
N ILE A 28 1.25 -3.04 -1.50
CA ILE A 28 1.88 -4.35 -1.24
C ILE A 28 2.08 -4.59 0.26
N LEU A 29 2.56 -3.58 0.99
CA LEU A 29 2.75 -3.68 2.43
C LEU A 29 1.44 -3.93 3.19
N LYS A 30 0.32 -3.37 2.72
CA LYS A 30 -1.01 -3.60 3.31
C LYS A 30 -1.49 -5.01 3.02
N LEU A 31 -1.23 -5.53 1.81
CA LEU A 31 -1.56 -6.89 1.42
C LEU A 31 -0.76 -7.91 2.23
N LEU A 32 0.54 -7.69 2.41
CA LEU A 32 1.39 -8.55 3.23
C LEU A 32 0.87 -8.63 4.67
N LYS A 33 0.52 -7.48 5.27
CA LYS A 33 -0.04 -7.45 6.63
C LYS A 33 -1.38 -8.18 6.73
N ALA A 34 -2.25 -8.02 5.74
CA ALA A 34 -3.56 -8.68 5.69
C ALA A 34 -3.46 -10.20 5.46
N ARG A 35 -2.42 -10.67 4.76
CA ARG A 35 -2.19 -12.08 4.46
C ARG A 35 -1.31 -12.82 5.48
N LYS A 36 -0.74 -12.10 6.45
CA LYS A 36 0.15 -12.68 7.47
C LYS A 36 -0.54 -13.77 8.31
N HIS A 37 -1.85 -13.69 8.47
CA HIS A 37 -2.65 -14.66 9.22
C HIS A 37 -3.99 -14.89 8.50
N TYR A 38 -4.62 -16.02 8.79
CA TYR A 38 -5.97 -16.28 8.31
C TYR A 38 -6.97 -15.34 8.99
N GLU A 39 -7.72 -14.60 8.18
CA GLU A 39 -8.83 -13.76 8.61
C GLU A 39 -10.14 -14.45 8.21
N LYS A 40 -11.02 -14.68 9.19
CA LYS A 40 -12.35 -15.26 8.92
C LYS A 40 -13.13 -14.37 7.92
N PRO A 41 -13.98 -14.94 7.05
CA PRO A 41 -14.74 -14.17 6.07
C PRO A 41 -15.62 -13.05 6.67
N SER A 42 -16.13 -13.25 7.88
CA SER A 42 -16.89 -12.22 8.63
C SER A 42 -16.02 -11.03 9.03
N GLU A 43 -14.84 -11.29 9.58
CA GLU A 43 -13.89 -10.26 10.01
C GLU A 43 -13.35 -9.48 8.82
N ARG A 44 -13.08 -10.17 7.70
CA ARG A 44 -12.68 -9.54 6.43
C ARG A 44 -13.72 -8.53 5.95
N ARG A 45 -14.99 -8.92 5.89
CA ARG A 45 -16.12 -8.03 5.51
C ARG A 45 -16.22 -6.82 6.44
N ARG A 46 -16.08 -7.03 7.75
CA ARG A 46 -16.12 -5.94 8.75
C ARG A 46 -14.93 -4.99 8.61
N ARG A 47 -13.74 -5.48 8.29
CA ARG A 47 -12.54 -4.67 8.02
C ARG A 47 -12.72 -3.82 6.75
N GLU A 48 -13.22 -4.41 5.67
CA GLU A 48 -13.48 -3.71 4.41
C GLU A 48 -14.49 -2.57 4.57
N MET A 49 -15.60 -2.82 5.27
CA MET A 49 -16.60 -1.77 5.57
C MET A 49 -15.99 -0.60 6.35
N ARG A 50 -15.24 -0.89 7.43
CA ARG A 50 -14.55 0.16 8.21
C ARG A 50 -13.55 0.96 7.37
N GLN A 51 -12.79 0.28 6.49
CA GLN A 51 -11.86 0.95 5.59
C GLN A 51 -12.58 1.84 4.58
N ALA A 52 -13.72 1.41 4.03
CA ALA A 52 -14.51 2.19 3.10
C ALA A 52 -15.07 3.46 3.75
N LEU A 53 -15.63 3.35 4.96
CA LEU A 53 -16.12 4.49 5.74
C LEU A 53 -14.98 5.48 6.04
N SER A 54 -13.83 4.97 6.51
CA SER A 54 -12.67 5.83 6.81
C SER A 54 -12.08 6.53 5.57
N ARG A 55 -12.22 5.94 4.38
CA ARG A 55 -11.82 6.60 3.12
C ARG A 55 -12.81 7.71 2.74
N ARG A 56 -14.12 7.44 2.82
CA ARG A 56 -15.17 8.43 2.54
C ARG A 56 -15.07 9.66 3.45
N ALA A 57 -14.80 9.45 4.73
CA ALA A 57 -14.63 10.52 5.70
C ALA A 57 -13.38 11.40 5.46
N ARG A 58 -12.38 10.92 4.71
CA ARG A 58 -11.18 11.69 4.34
C ARG A 58 -11.31 12.44 3.02
N SER A 59 -12.30 12.09 2.20
CA SER A 59 -12.56 12.72 0.91
C SER A 59 -13.63 13.81 0.97
N ALA A 60 -14.34 13.91 2.09
CA ALA A 60 -15.21 15.04 2.44
C ALA A 60 -14.38 16.07 3.22
#